data_AF-A0AAJ6XZB6-F1
#
_entry.id   AF-A0AAJ6XZB6-F1
#
_cell.length_a   1.000
_cell.length_b   1.000
_cell.length_c   1.000
_cell.angle_alpha   90.00
_cell.angle_beta   90.00
_cell.angle_gamma   90.00
#
_symmetry.space_group_name_H-M   'P 1'
#
loop_
_entity.id
_entity.type
_entity.pdbx_description
1 polymer ?
#
loop_
_entity_poly.entity_id
_entity_poly.type
_entity_poly.pdbx_seq_one_letter_code
_entity_poly.pdbx_strand_id
1 'polypeptide(L)'
;MEVQITSRKLIKPSVQTPPHLQILKLSILDQYPYYVPNIFYYTNANHEIENINTQNLVEQLEKSLLEVLTLFYPLAGRFIKDKLIVDCNDVGVEFLEAKADGDLSQILQQEPKPYELLRRFVPSLAESATSPLLAIQVNIFKCGGLAIGVLNSHRIAGRWTMSRFINAWATTHFHDQGISKVTPQTFVSPFNFPDSSRLRFPVPPPHMASKKIVSKIFRFDREAIEKLKSEVISGADSGVKHHPSRV
;
A
#
# COMPACT_ATOMS: atom_id res chain seq x y z
N MET A 1 12.74 -9.13 -18.49
CA MET A 1 12.02 -9.74 -17.36
C MET A 1 10.54 -9.49 -17.56
N GLU A 2 9.81 -10.57 -17.74
CA GLU A 2 8.37 -10.66 -17.90
C GLU A 2 7.73 -11.10 -16.58
N VAL A 3 6.51 -10.60 -16.33
CA VAL A 3 5.68 -11.00 -15.19
C VAL A 3 4.38 -11.53 -15.75
N GLN A 4 4.07 -12.78 -15.41
CA GLN A 4 2.84 -13.45 -15.83
C GLN A 4 1.93 -13.63 -14.61
N ILE A 5 0.72 -13.08 -14.69
CA ILE A 5 -0.33 -13.33 -13.68
C ILE A 5 -0.80 -14.77 -13.83
N THR A 6 -0.73 -15.55 -12.76
CA THR A 6 -1.14 -16.96 -12.71
C THR A 6 -2.50 -17.15 -12.05
N SER A 7 -2.89 -16.26 -11.14
CA SER A 7 -4.17 -16.32 -10.42
C SER A 7 -4.70 -14.93 -10.11
N ARG A 8 -6.03 -14.81 -10.06
CA ARG A 8 -6.75 -13.60 -9.65
C ARG A 8 -7.95 -13.99 -8.78
N LYS A 9 -8.06 -13.40 -7.60
CA LYS A 9 -9.14 -13.66 -6.63
C LYS A 9 -9.62 -12.36 -5.98
N LEU A 10 -10.84 -12.41 -5.43
CA LEU A 10 -11.34 -11.39 -4.51
C LEU A 10 -11.33 -11.97 -3.10
N ILE A 11 -10.47 -11.44 -2.25
CA ILE A 11 -10.32 -11.88 -0.86
C ILE A 11 -11.25 -11.05 0.02
N LYS A 12 -12.16 -11.73 0.70
CA LYS A 12 -13.17 -11.13 1.57
C LYS A 12 -12.74 -11.25 3.03
N PRO A 13 -13.27 -10.41 3.94
CA PRO A 13 -13.11 -10.62 5.38
C PRO A 13 -13.58 -12.03 5.79
N SER A 14 -12.91 -12.63 6.78
CA SER A 14 -13.34 -13.92 7.36
C SER A 14 -14.66 -13.82 8.11
N VAL A 15 -14.95 -12.66 8.68
CA VAL A 15 -16.20 -12.36 9.36
C VAL A 15 -16.91 -11.26 8.59
N GLN A 16 -18.19 -11.48 8.29
CA GLN A 16 -19.01 -10.51 7.58
C GLN A 16 -19.08 -9.18 8.31
N THR A 17 -18.96 -8.08 7.56
CA THR A 17 -19.11 -6.73 8.10
C THR A 17 -20.50 -6.54 8.69
N PRO A 18 -20.62 -6.23 10.00
CA PRO A 18 -21.90 -6.03 10.65
C PRO A 18 -22.73 -4.91 9.98
N PRO A 19 -24.08 -5.01 9.95
CA PRO A 19 -24.93 -4.03 9.26
C PRO A 19 -24.68 -2.56 9.64
N HIS A 20 -24.37 -2.30 10.91
CA HIS A 20 -24.09 -0.94 11.41
C HIS A 20 -22.73 -0.38 10.96
N LEU A 21 -21.85 -1.19 10.39
CA LEU A 21 -20.54 -0.82 9.85
C LEU A 21 -20.48 -0.86 8.32
N GLN A 22 -21.57 -1.26 7.65
CA GLN A 22 -21.60 -1.40 6.19
C GLN A 22 -21.46 -0.07 5.43
N ILE A 23 -21.73 1.06 6.09
CA ILE A 23 -21.60 2.38 5.47
C ILE A 23 -20.52 3.16 6.21
N LEU A 24 -19.42 3.44 5.52
CA LEU A 24 -18.40 4.36 5.99
C LEU A 24 -18.48 5.65 5.17
N LYS A 25 -18.80 6.76 5.83
CA LYS A 25 -18.73 8.09 5.21
C LYS A 25 -17.27 8.47 4.95
N LEU A 26 -17.00 9.27 3.93
CA LEU A 26 -15.68 9.87 3.77
C LEU A 26 -15.59 11.18 4.56
N SER A 27 -14.42 11.46 5.13
CA SER A 27 -14.12 12.79 5.66
C SER A 27 -13.82 13.78 4.53
N ILE A 28 -13.77 15.06 4.86
CA ILE A 28 -13.27 16.08 3.92
C ILE A 28 -11.87 15.75 3.38
N LEU A 29 -11.00 15.12 4.17
CA LEU A 29 -9.61 14.78 3.80
C LEU A 29 -9.53 13.62 2.81
N ASP A 30 -10.59 12.82 2.72
CA ASP A 30 -10.64 11.54 2.02
C ASP A 30 -11.15 11.67 0.57
N GLN A 31 -11.40 12.88 0.08
CA GLN A 31 -12.05 13.10 -1.21
C GLN A 31 -11.08 13.08 -2.41
N TYR A 32 -9.79 12.82 -2.19
CA TYR A 32 -8.77 12.82 -3.23
C TYR A 32 -8.74 11.51 -4.04
N PRO A 33 -9.00 11.56 -5.37
CA PRO A 33 -9.24 10.38 -6.18
C PRO A 33 -7.97 9.85 -6.85
N TYR A 34 -7.07 9.22 -6.09
CA TYR A 34 -5.92 8.52 -6.69
C TYR A 34 -5.56 7.25 -5.93
N TYR A 35 -4.93 6.33 -6.65
CA TYR A 35 -4.35 5.13 -6.07
C TYR A 35 -2.87 5.36 -5.72
N VAL A 36 -2.44 4.80 -4.60
CA VAL A 36 -1.07 4.86 -4.11
C VAL A 36 -0.41 3.50 -4.31
N PRO A 37 0.59 3.39 -5.19
CA PRO A 37 1.34 2.17 -5.37
C PRO A 37 2.47 2.06 -4.33
N ASN A 38 2.67 0.88 -3.78
CA ASN A 38 3.79 0.53 -2.89
C ASN A 38 4.34 -0.83 -3.32
N ILE A 39 5.64 -1.07 -3.14
CA ILE A 39 6.26 -2.38 -3.37
C ILE A 39 7.13 -2.73 -2.18
N PHE A 40 7.00 -3.96 -1.70
CA PHE A 40 7.87 -4.56 -0.70
C PHE A 40 8.67 -5.70 -1.33
N TYR A 41 9.98 -5.68 -1.14
CA TYR A 41 10.88 -6.71 -1.67
C TYR A 41 11.37 -7.61 -0.54
N TYR A 42 11.30 -8.92 -0.74
CA TYR A 42 11.78 -9.94 0.19
C TYR A 42 12.76 -10.84 -0.54
N THR A 43 14.02 -10.78 -0.15
CA THR A 43 15.10 -11.57 -0.77
C THR A 43 15.23 -12.92 -0.08
N ASN A 44 15.45 -13.98 -0.85
CA ASN A 44 15.91 -15.28 -0.33
C ASN A 44 17.45 -15.36 -0.36
N ALA A 45 18.13 -14.31 0.10
CA ALA A 45 19.56 -14.07 -0.19
C ALA A 45 20.51 -15.13 0.40
N ASN A 46 20.10 -15.80 1.48
CA ASN A 46 20.91 -16.83 2.14
C ASN A 46 20.50 -18.26 1.75
N HIS A 47 19.52 -18.44 0.86
CA HIS A 47 18.89 -19.74 0.56
C HIS A 47 18.45 -20.51 1.82
N GLU A 48 18.29 -19.83 2.97
CA GLU A 48 17.93 -20.42 4.26
C GLU A 48 16.60 -21.19 4.19
N ILE A 49 15.76 -20.83 3.23
CA ILE A 49 14.55 -21.55 2.92
C ILE A 49 14.78 -22.37 1.65
N GLU A 50 15.40 -23.53 1.80
CA GLU A 50 15.40 -24.56 0.77
C GLU A 50 13.95 -25.01 0.52
N ASN A 51 13.54 -25.10 -0.74
CA ASN A 51 12.21 -25.55 -1.15
C ASN A 51 11.05 -24.73 -0.54
N ILE A 52 11.07 -23.39 -0.63
CA ILE A 52 9.86 -22.58 -0.36
C ILE A 52 8.72 -23.19 -1.18
N ASN A 53 7.76 -23.80 -0.49
CA ASN A 53 6.50 -24.17 -1.10
C ASN A 53 5.73 -22.87 -1.34
N THR A 54 6.02 -22.26 -2.49
CA THR A 54 5.45 -20.97 -2.89
C THR A 54 3.94 -20.99 -2.90
N GLN A 55 3.34 -22.14 -3.22
CA GLN A 55 1.90 -22.35 -3.15
C GLN A 55 1.38 -22.23 -1.71
N ASN A 56 2.03 -22.93 -0.76
CA ASN A 56 1.69 -22.83 0.67
C ASN A 56 1.85 -21.40 1.19
N LEU A 57 2.91 -20.70 0.80
CA LEU A 57 3.13 -19.30 1.18
C LEU A 57 2.00 -18.38 0.67
N VAL A 58 1.60 -18.53 -0.60
CA VAL A 58 0.50 -17.73 -1.16
C VAL A 58 -0.81 -18.02 -0.42
N GLU A 59 -1.08 -19.28 -0.10
CA GLU A 59 -2.25 -19.68 0.70
C GLU A 59 -2.23 -19.07 2.11
N GLN A 60 -1.06 -19.04 2.77
CA GLN A 60 -0.89 -18.38 4.06
C GLN A 60 -1.09 -16.86 3.97
N LEU A 61 -0.60 -16.21 2.90
CA LEU A 61 -0.85 -14.79 2.63
C LEU A 61 -2.33 -14.50 2.41
N GLU A 62 -3.04 -15.34 1.63
CA GLU A 62 -4.48 -15.23 1.43
C GLU A 62 -5.25 -15.42 2.76
N LYS A 63 -4.89 -16.43 3.55
CA LYS A 63 -5.53 -16.73 4.85
C LYS A 63 -5.32 -15.62 5.87
N SER A 64 -4.12 -15.09 5.97
CA SER A 64 -3.86 -13.96 6.86
C SER A 64 -4.56 -12.68 6.37
N LEU A 65 -4.72 -12.51 5.06
CA LEU A 65 -5.41 -11.36 4.47
C LEU A 65 -6.92 -11.40 4.77
N LEU A 66 -7.60 -12.52 4.59
CA LEU A 66 -9.02 -12.64 4.93
C LEU A 66 -9.27 -12.41 6.43
N GLU A 67 -8.36 -12.85 7.30
CA GLU A 67 -8.47 -12.62 8.73
C GLU A 67 -8.29 -11.13 9.09
N VAL A 68 -7.21 -10.49 8.64
CA VAL A 68 -6.94 -9.08 8.96
C VAL A 68 -7.99 -8.14 8.36
N LEU A 69 -8.60 -8.51 7.23
CA LEU A 69 -9.69 -7.74 6.63
C LEU A 69 -10.94 -7.64 7.51
N THR A 70 -11.11 -8.52 8.50
CA THR A 70 -12.16 -8.34 9.52
C THR A 70 -11.96 -7.05 10.33
N LEU A 71 -10.71 -6.67 10.60
CA LEU A 71 -10.38 -5.43 11.32
C LEU A 71 -10.26 -4.21 10.38
N PHE A 72 -10.00 -4.45 9.11
CA PHE A 72 -9.83 -3.43 8.06
C PHE A 72 -10.91 -3.55 6.98
N TYR A 73 -12.13 -3.87 7.40
CA TYR A 73 -13.26 -4.19 6.53
C TYR A 73 -13.56 -3.16 5.43
N PRO A 74 -13.35 -1.83 5.60
CA PRO A 74 -13.61 -0.90 4.51
C PRO A 74 -12.73 -1.12 3.29
N LEU A 75 -11.55 -1.73 3.44
CA LEU A 75 -10.66 -2.04 2.31
C LEU A 75 -11.26 -3.09 1.36
N ALA A 76 -12.19 -3.92 1.84
CA ALA A 76 -12.91 -4.91 1.04
C ALA A 76 -14.19 -4.34 0.39
N GLY A 77 -14.56 -3.09 0.67
CA GLY A 77 -15.76 -2.44 0.15
C GLY A 77 -15.58 -1.82 -1.24
N ARG A 78 -16.56 -1.01 -1.66
CA ARG A 78 -16.53 -0.24 -2.92
C ARG A 78 -16.89 1.23 -2.68
N PHE A 79 -16.23 2.12 -3.42
CA PHE A 79 -16.51 3.55 -3.34
C PHE A 79 -17.76 3.91 -4.14
N ILE A 80 -18.71 4.58 -3.49
CA ILE A 80 -19.94 5.08 -4.11
C ILE A 80 -19.81 6.59 -4.34
N LYS A 81 -19.43 6.95 -5.56
CA LYS A 81 -19.07 8.33 -5.95
C LYS A 81 -20.16 9.36 -5.63
N ASP A 82 -21.41 9.06 -5.97
CA ASP A 82 -22.50 10.04 -5.82
C ASP A 82 -22.86 10.34 -4.37
N LYS A 83 -22.49 9.43 -3.45
CA LYS A 83 -22.78 9.54 -2.02
C LYS A 83 -21.55 9.88 -1.18
N LEU A 84 -20.35 9.87 -1.78
CA LEU A 84 -19.07 10.03 -1.08
C LEU A 84 -18.93 9.10 0.14
N ILE A 85 -19.31 7.83 -0.05
CA ILE A 85 -19.20 6.78 0.96
C ILE A 85 -18.39 5.60 0.42
N VAL A 86 -17.89 4.79 1.34
CA VAL A 86 -17.54 3.40 1.06
C VAL A 86 -18.70 2.53 1.51
N ASP A 87 -19.21 1.74 0.57
CA ASP A 87 -20.09 0.61 0.84
C ASP A 87 -19.21 -0.59 1.22
N CYS A 88 -19.13 -0.88 2.52
CA CYS A 88 -18.39 -2.00 3.11
C CYS A 88 -19.17 -3.31 2.93
N ASN A 89 -19.39 -3.68 1.67
CA ASN A 89 -20.23 -4.78 1.21
C ASN A 89 -19.46 -6.11 1.04
N ASP A 90 -18.24 -6.20 1.55
CA ASP A 90 -17.39 -7.39 1.50
C ASP A 90 -17.23 -8.00 0.09
N VAL A 91 -17.28 -7.17 -0.97
CA VAL A 91 -17.00 -7.67 -2.34
C VAL A 91 -15.58 -8.21 -2.43
N GLY A 92 -14.65 -7.61 -1.68
CA GLY A 92 -13.29 -8.13 -1.46
C GLY A 92 -12.20 -7.26 -2.08
N VAL A 93 -10.97 -7.54 -1.63
CA VAL A 93 -9.70 -7.01 -2.11
C VAL A 93 -9.25 -7.82 -3.31
N GLU A 94 -8.76 -7.18 -4.37
CA GLU A 94 -8.18 -7.92 -5.50
C GLU A 94 -6.80 -8.47 -5.11
N PHE A 95 -6.64 -9.79 -5.24
CA PHE A 95 -5.39 -10.49 -4.95
C PHE A 95 -4.92 -11.21 -6.21
N LEU A 96 -3.71 -10.89 -6.64
CA LEU A 96 -3.07 -11.43 -7.84
C LEU A 96 -1.84 -12.24 -7.42
N GLU A 97 -1.72 -13.43 -7.97
CA GLU A 97 -0.47 -14.18 -7.93
C GLU A 97 0.22 -14.05 -9.30
N ALA A 98 1.52 -13.85 -9.30
CA ALA A 98 2.30 -13.70 -10.51
C ALA A 98 3.66 -14.39 -10.41
N LYS A 99 4.15 -14.91 -11.54
CA LYS A 99 5.51 -15.44 -11.68
C LYS A 99 6.36 -14.46 -12.48
N ALA A 100 7.52 -14.12 -11.95
CA ALA A 100 8.52 -13.27 -12.60
C ALA A 100 9.67 -14.14 -13.12
N ASP A 101 10.01 -14.00 -14.39
CA ASP A 101 10.96 -14.87 -15.10
C ASP A 101 12.45 -14.58 -14.84
N GLY A 102 12.77 -13.76 -13.83
CA GLY A 102 14.14 -13.39 -13.46
C GLY A 102 14.42 -13.44 -11.96
N ASP A 103 15.56 -12.86 -11.57
CA ASP A 103 16.04 -12.83 -10.19
C ASP A 103 15.83 -11.43 -9.59
N LEU A 104 15.23 -11.39 -8.40
CA LEU A 104 15.03 -10.17 -7.63
C LEU A 104 16.36 -9.48 -7.30
N SER A 105 17.44 -10.22 -7.05
CA SER A 105 18.76 -9.67 -6.71
C SER A 105 19.28 -8.74 -7.81
N GLN A 106 19.10 -9.13 -9.08
CA GLN A 106 19.51 -8.35 -10.25
C GLN A 106 18.74 -7.03 -10.37
N ILE A 107 17.47 -7.02 -9.98
CA ILE A 107 16.65 -5.79 -9.97
C ILE A 107 17.14 -4.82 -8.90
N LEU A 108 17.45 -5.33 -7.71
CA LEU A 108 17.86 -4.50 -6.58
C LEU A 108 19.27 -3.92 -6.75
N GLN A 109 20.14 -4.59 -7.52
CA GLN A 109 21.48 -4.11 -7.85
C GLN A 109 21.50 -3.03 -8.94
N GLN A 110 20.53 -3.05 -9.87
CA GLN A 110 20.39 -2.00 -10.87
C GLN A 110 19.76 -0.76 -10.22
N GLU A 111 20.18 0.46 -10.59
CA GLU A 111 19.42 1.66 -10.23
C GLU A 111 18.05 1.59 -10.91
N PRO A 112 16.98 1.19 -10.21
CA PRO A 112 15.78 0.81 -10.90
C PRO A 112 14.98 2.07 -11.19
N LYS A 113 14.48 2.18 -12.42
CA LYS A 113 13.52 3.24 -12.77
C LYS A 113 12.22 2.97 -12.01
N PRO A 114 11.85 3.79 -11.01
CA PRO A 114 10.78 3.43 -10.08
C PRO A 114 9.44 3.17 -10.78
N TYR A 115 9.12 3.99 -11.78
CA TYR A 115 7.88 3.88 -12.55
C TYR A 115 7.78 2.55 -13.33
N GLU A 116 8.89 2.04 -13.87
CA GLU A 116 8.89 0.76 -14.59
C GLU A 116 8.63 -0.41 -13.65
N LEU A 117 9.18 -0.35 -12.42
CA LEU A 117 8.92 -1.36 -11.38
C LEU A 117 7.46 -1.33 -10.91
N LEU A 118 6.91 -0.14 -10.65
CA LEU A 118 5.51 0.02 -10.25
C LEU A 118 4.58 -0.57 -11.30
N ARG A 119 4.82 -0.27 -12.59
CA ARG A 119 4.02 -0.82 -13.69
C ARG A 119 4.10 -2.35 -13.78
N ARG A 120 5.19 -2.95 -13.34
CA ARG A 120 5.43 -4.40 -13.49
C ARG A 120 4.96 -5.22 -12.28
N PHE A 121 5.18 -4.72 -11.07
CA PHE A 121 4.98 -5.48 -9.83
C PHE A 121 3.76 -5.05 -9.01
N VAL A 122 3.12 -3.94 -9.34
CA VAL A 122 1.90 -3.46 -8.68
C VAL A 122 0.69 -3.71 -9.60
N PRO A 123 -0.48 -4.11 -9.05
CA PRO A 123 -1.69 -4.22 -9.84
C PRO A 123 -1.98 -2.93 -10.63
N SER A 124 -2.54 -3.07 -11.82
CA SER A 124 -3.08 -1.95 -12.58
C SER A 124 -4.60 -1.96 -12.48
N LEU A 125 -5.17 -0.90 -11.90
CA LEU A 125 -6.61 -0.69 -11.83
C LEU A 125 -6.99 0.53 -12.65
N ALA A 126 -7.98 0.39 -13.53
CA ALA A 126 -8.72 1.53 -14.06
C ALA A 126 -9.75 1.97 -13.02
N GLU A 127 -9.92 3.28 -12.80
CA GLU A 127 -10.94 3.78 -11.89
C GLU A 127 -12.34 3.56 -12.50
N SER A 128 -13.19 2.83 -11.79
CA SER A 128 -14.57 2.50 -12.13
C SER A 128 -15.39 2.38 -10.85
N ALA A 129 -16.73 2.38 -10.96
CA ALA A 129 -17.61 2.22 -9.81
C ALA A 129 -17.42 0.86 -9.08
N THR A 130 -16.91 -0.15 -9.79
CA THR A 130 -16.66 -1.49 -9.26
C THR A 130 -15.21 -1.71 -8.83
N SER A 131 -14.35 -0.70 -8.97
CA SER A 131 -12.92 -0.85 -8.71
C SER A 131 -12.65 -1.17 -7.24
N PRO A 132 -11.79 -2.17 -6.95
CA PRO A 132 -11.34 -2.46 -5.59
C PRO A 132 -10.72 -1.24 -4.93
N LEU A 133 -10.93 -1.08 -3.62
CA LEU A 133 -10.24 -0.05 -2.83
C LEU A 133 -8.80 -0.44 -2.48
N LEU A 134 -8.51 -1.73 -2.52
CA LEU A 134 -7.19 -2.31 -2.35
C LEU A 134 -6.99 -3.42 -3.39
N ALA A 135 -5.79 -3.47 -3.97
CA ALA A 135 -5.31 -4.58 -4.77
C ALA A 135 -3.89 -4.95 -4.35
N ILE A 136 -3.58 -6.24 -4.36
CA ILE A 136 -2.30 -6.81 -3.98
C ILE A 136 -1.84 -7.75 -5.10
N GLN A 137 -0.56 -7.67 -5.48
CA GLN A 137 0.09 -8.59 -6.41
C GLN A 137 1.31 -9.21 -5.74
N VAL A 138 1.29 -10.52 -5.55
CA VAL A 138 2.43 -11.30 -5.06
C VAL A 138 3.21 -11.81 -6.27
N ASN A 139 4.42 -11.29 -6.46
CA ASN A 139 5.30 -11.64 -7.56
C ASN A 139 6.39 -12.59 -7.05
N ILE A 140 6.39 -13.82 -7.54
CA ILE A 140 7.33 -14.87 -7.16
C ILE A 140 8.44 -14.95 -8.22
N PHE A 141 9.69 -14.76 -7.80
CA PHE A 141 10.87 -14.79 -8.67
C PHE A 141 11.48 -16.19 -8.74
N LYS A 142 12.26 -16.46 -9.80
CA LYS A 142 12.95 -17.75 -9.97
C LYS A 142 13.93 -18.07 -8.83
N CYS A 143 14.51 -17.04 -8.21
CA CYS A 143 15.39 -17.16 -7.05
C CYS A 143 14.65 -17.46 -5.72
N GLY A 144 13.32 -17.57 -5.74
CA GLY A 144 12.49 -17.71 -4.54
C GLY A 144 12.23 -16.39 -3.81
N GLY A 145 12.81 -15.28 -4.26
CA GLY A 145 12.48 -13.93 -3.76
C GLY A 145 11.06 -13.52 -4.13
N LEU A 146 10.53 -12.51 -3.42
CA LEU A 146 9.19 -11.98 -3.59
C LEU A 146 9.21 -10.46 -3.78
N ALA A 147 8.32 -9.97 -4.64
CA ALA A 147 7.89 -8.57 -4.61
C ALA A 147 6.38 -8.53 -4.36
N ILE A 148 5.96 -7.89 -3.27
CA ILE A 148 4.55 -7.67 -2.95
C ILE A 148 4.20 -6.25 -3.34
N GLY A 149 3.48 -6.11 -4.45
CA GLY A 149 2.93 -4.83 -4.89
C GLY A 149 1.57 -4.58 -4.24
N VAL A 150 1.37 -3.39 -3.70
CA VAL A 150 0.13 -2.98 -3.04
C VAL A 150 -0.35 -1.68 -3.69
N LEU A 151 -1.59 -1.68 -4.17
CA LEU A 151 -2.26 -0.53 -4.74
C LEU A 151 -3.50 -0.21 -3.91
N ASN A 152 -3.50 0.91 -3.19
CA ASN A 152 -4.66 1.31 -2.37
C ASN A 152 -5.24 2.64 -2.82
N SER A 153 -6.55 2.80 -2.71
CA SER A 153 -7.21 4.09 -2.89
C SER A 153 -6.81 5.04 -1.75
N HIS A 154 -6.33 6.24 -2.10
CA HIS A 154 -6.03 7.27 -1.09
C HIS A 154 -7.30 7.80 -0.41
N ARG A 155 -8.49 7.52 -0.97
CA ARG A 155 -9.78 7.88 -0.37
C ARG A 155 -10.07 7.15 0.94
N ILE A 156 -9.40 6.04 1.22
CA ILE A 156 -9.71 5.23 2.41
C ILE A 156 -8.52 5.10 3.37
N ALA A 157 -7.30 5.23 2.84
CA ALA A 157 -6.11 5.04 3.62
C ALA A 157 -4.96 5.93 3.13
N GLY A 158 -4.55 6.85 4.00
CA GLY A 158 -3.25 7.51 3.88
C GLY A 158 -2.09 6.57 4.28
N ARG A 159 -0.86 7.09 4.20
CA ARG A 159 0.35 6.31 4.48
C ARG A 159 0.36 5.69 5.88
N TRP A 160 -0.11 6.41 6.90
CA TRP A 160 -0.19 5.88 8.27
C TRP A 160 -1.14 4.69 8.39
N THR A 161 -2.37 4.82 7.88
CA THR A 161 -3.37 3.75 7.87
C THR A 161 -2.86 2.52 7.12
N MET A 162 -2.23 2.72 5.97
CA MET A 162 -1.64 1.61 5.21
C MET A 162 -0.47 0.95 5.94
N SER A 163 0.41 1.69 6.60
CA SER A 163 1.47 1.09 7.43
C SER A 163 0.88 0.23 8.56
N ARG A 164 -0.21 0.68 9.20
CA ARG A 164 -0.92 -0.13 10.20
C ARG A 164 -1.53 -1.38 9.62
N PHE A 165 -2.16 -1.29 8.44
CA PHE A 165 -2.69 -2.46 7.73
C PHE A 165 -1.61 -3.47 7.39
N ILE A 166 -0.48 -3.04 6.79
CA ILE A 166 0.62 -3.94 6.41
C ILE A 166 1.25 -4.59 7.65
N ASN A 167 1.47 -3.84 8.73
CA ASN A 167 1.97 -4.39 9.98
C ASN A 167 1.00 -5.39 10.60
N ALA A 168 -0.30 -5.08 10.58
CA ALA A 168 -1.34 -5.98 11.07
C ALA A 168 -1.37 -7.28 10.24
N TRP A 169 -1.34 -7.17 8.92
CA TRP A 169 -1.35 -8.32 8.02
C TRP A 169 -0.12 -9.22 8.25
N ALA A 170 1.07 -8.62 8.33
CA ALA A 170 2.30 -9.36 8.65
C ALA A 170 2.24 -10.03 10.03
N THR A 171 1.69 -9.34 11.05
CA THR A 171 1.51 -9.88 12.40
C THR A 171 0.56 -11.09 12.40
N THR A 172 -0.56 -10.97 11.68
CA THR A 172 -1.54 -12.05 11.51
C THR A 172 -0.95 -13.25 10.78
N HIS A 173 -0.13 -13.02 9.76
CA HIS A 173 0.59 -14.07 9.05
C HIS A 173 1.64 -14.79 9.92
N PHE A 174 2.41 -14.05 10.72
CA PHE A 174 3.54 -14.62 11.46
C PHE A 174 3.15 -15.46 12.68
N HIS A 175 2.06 -15.11 13.37
CA HIS A 175 1.80 -15.65 14.71
C HIS A 175 0.87 -16.86 14.77
N ASP A 176 0.22 -17.29 13.68
CA ASP A 176 -0.84 -18.32 13.66
C ASP A 176 -1.99 -18.12 14.68
N GLN A 177 -1.99 -17.00 15.40
CA GLN A 177 -2.99 -16.57 16.38
C GLN A 177 -4.04 -15.64 15.75
N GLY A 178 -4.01 -15.54 14.43
CA GLY A 178 -4.85 -14.66 13.62
C GLY A 178 -4.79 -13.19 14.04
N ILE A 179 -5.96 -12.58 14.21
CA ILE A 179 -6.09 -11.15 14.53
C ILE A 179 -6.00 -10.81 16.03
N SER A 180 -5.82 -11.79 16.92
CA SER A 180 -5.89 -11.57 18.38
C SER A 180 -4.86 -10.58 18.93
N LYS A 181 -3.68 -10.47 18.28
CA LYS A 181 -2.61 -9.53 18.64
C LYS A 181 -2.69 -8.18 17.91
N VAL A 182 -3.64 -8.02 17.00
CA VAL A 182 -3.80 -6.80 16.22
C VAL A 182 -4.76 -5.87 16.94
N THR A 183 -4.32 -4.64 17.22
CA THR A 183 -5.22 -3.61 17.74
C THR A 183 -6.24 -3.22 16.67
N PRO A 184 -7.56 -3.36 16.93
CA PRO A 184 -8.61 -2.95 16.01
C PRO A 184 -8.46 -1.49 15.60
N GLN A 185 -8.77 -1.18 14.33
CA GLN A 185 -8.82 0.20 13.87
C GLN A 185 -10.22 0.77 14.05
N THR A 186 -10.28 2.06 14.40
CA THR A 186 -11.53 2.82 14.40
C THR A 186 -11.52 3.83 13.26
N PHE A 187 -12.60 3.83 12.47
CA PHE A 187 -12.75 4.72 11.32
C PHE A 187 -13.48 6.00 11.73
N VAL A 188 -12.83 6.80 12.57
CA VAL A 188 -13.41 8.01 13.19
C VAL A 188 -13.17 9.31 12.41
N SER A 189 -12.37 9.25 11.34
CA SER A 189 -12.06 10.43 10.50
C SER A 189 -13.32 11.22 10.08
N PRO A 190 -14.40 10.58 9.62
CA PRO A 190 -15.60 11.31 9.19
C PRO A 190 -16.36 11.99 10.34
N PHE A 191 -16.19 11.51 11.57
CA PHE A 191 -16.76 12.14 12.75
C PHE A 191 -15.95 13.38 13.17
N ASN A 192 -14.62 13.27 13.15
CA ASN A 192 -13.72 14.36 13.53
C ASN A 192 -13.62 15.45 12.44
N PHE A 193 -13.75 15.06 11.18
CA PHE A 193 -13.62 15.92 10.01
C PHE A 193 -14.80 15.68 9.06
N PRO A 194 -16.01 16.09 9.46
CA PRO A 194 -17.21 15.85 8.66
C PRO A 194 -17.07 16.46 7.26
N ASP A 195 -17.70 15.81 6.29
CA ASP A 195 -17.78 16.35 4.94
C ASP A 195 -18.40 17.76 4.97
N SER A 196 -17.78 18.66 4.22
CA SER A 196 -18.25 20.03 4.02
C SER A 196 -18.41 20.26 2.52
N SER A 197 -19.65 20.44 2.09
CA SER A 197 -20.00 20.76 0.69
C SER A 197 -19.32 22.04 0.16
N ARG A 198 -18.72 22.84 1.04
CA ARG A 198 -18.01 24.09 0.75
C ARG A 198 -16.55 23.91 0.36
N LEU A 199 -15.93 22.77 0.67
CA LEU A 199 -14.52 22.52 0.42
C LEU A 199 -14.37 21.27 -0.46
N ARG A 200 -14.77 21.40 -1.73
CA ARG A 200 -14.45 20.39 -2.73
C ARG A 200 -13.05 20.65 -3.24
N PHE A 201 -12.15 19.69 -3.00
CA PHE A 201 -10.83 19.76 -3.60
C PHE A 201 -10.96 19.67 -5.12
N PRO A 202 -10.30 20.57 -5.88
CA PRO A 202 -10.33 20.50 -7.32
C PRO A 202 -9.73 19.15 -7.74
N VAL A 203 -10.48 18.41 -8.56
CA VAL A 203 -9.93 17.22 -9.21
C VAL A 203 -8.76 17.70 -10.06
N PRO A 204 -7.53 17.16 -9.87
CA PRO A 204 -6.41 17.54 -10.73
C PRO A 204 -6.82 17.33 -12.19
N PRO A 205 -6.50 18.27 -13.10
CA PRO A 205 -6.78 18.07 -14.50
C PRO A 205 -6.20 16.72 -14.96
N PRO A 206 -6.88 15.96 -15.83
CA PRO A 206 -6.30 14.75 -16.40
C PRO A 206 -4.93 15.10 -16.97
N HIS A 207 -3.92 14.28 -16.67
CA HIS A 207 -2.53 14.52 -17.06
C HIS A 207 -2.44 14.96 -18.53
N MET A 208 -2.27 16.26 -18.77
CA MET A 208 -1.99 16.79 -20.11
C MET A 208 -0.53 16.47 -20.40
N ALA A 209 -0.28 15.28 -20.96
CA ALA A 209 1.04 14.81 -21.29
C ALA A 209 1.62 15.61 -22.46
N SER A 210 2.29 16.72 -22.18
CA SER A 210 3.11 17.45 -23.16
C SER A 210 4.62 17.28 -22.95
N LYS A 211 5.06 16.78 -21.78
CA LYS A 211 6.49 16.61 -21.45
C LYS A 211 6.78 15.26 -20.81
N LYS A 212 7.93 14.68 -21.16
CA LYS A 212 8.45 13.44 -20.58
C LYS A 212 8.83 13.68 -19.11
N ILE A 213 8.08 13.08 -18.19
CA ILE A 213 8.39 13.09 -16.75
C ILE A 213 9.24 11.86 -16.42
N VAL A 214 10.31 12.06 -15.65
CA VAL A 214 11.17 10.98 -15.14
C VAL A 214 11.23 11.04 -13.61
N SER A 215 11.32 9.89 -12.97
CA SER A 215 11.49 9.78 -11.52
C SER A 215 12.87 9.21 -11.21
N LYS A 216 13.55 9.79 -10.22
CA LYS A 216 14.84 9.33 -9.70
C LYS A 216 14.76 9.14 -8.18
N ILE A 217 15.56 8.21 -7.67
CA ILE A 217 15.72 8.00 -6.22
C ILE A 217 17.03 8.67 -5.82
N PHE A 218 16.96 9.66 -4.93
CA PHE A 218 18.13 10.27 -4.31
C PHE A 218 18.29 9.66 -2.92
N ARG A 219 19.48 9.14 -2.62
CA ARG A 219 19.79 8.51 -1.35
C ARG A 219 20.70 9.44 -0.54
N PHE A 220 20.33 9.67 0.71
CA PHE A 220 21.13 10.40 1.67
C PHE A 220 21.50 9.41 2.76
N ASP A 221 22.76 9.00 2.80
CA ASP A 221 23.29 8.14 3.85
C ASP A 221 23.54 8.95 5.13
N ARG A 222 24.06 8.26 6.16
CA ARG A 222 24.33 8.87 7.45
C ARG A 222 25.32 10.03 7.30
N GLU A 223 26.41 9.81 6.57
CA GLU A 223 27.47 10.80 6.36
C GLU A 223 26.94 12.05 5.65
N ALA A 224 26.14 11.89 4.60
CA ALA A 224 25.50 13.00 3.89
C ALA A 224 24.55 13.78 4.80
N ILE A 225 23.75 13.09 5.62
CA ILE A 225 22.84 13.73 6.58
C ILE A 225 23.63 14.51 7.65
N GLU A 226 24.69 13.91 8.22
CA GLU A 226 25.52 14.58 9.23
C GLU A 226 26.25 15.79 8.65
N LYS A 227 26.71 15.72 7.40
CA LYS A 227 27.26 16.87 6.68
C LYS A 227 26.22 17.98 6.50
N LEU A 228 25.01 17.65 6.08
CA LEU A 228 23.93 18.64 5.93
C LEU A 228 23.58 19.31 7.27
N LYS A 229 23.55 18.55 8.37
CA LYS A 229 23.33 19.10 9.71
C LYS A 229 24.45 20.05 10.12
N SER A 230 25.72 19.69 9.88
CA SER A 230 26.86 20.52 10.30
C SER A 230 26.93 21.84 9.52
N GLU A 231 26.60 21.85 8.23
CA GLU A 231 26.51 23.07 7.41
C GLU A 231 25.42 24.04 7.92
N VAL A 232 24.26 23.52 8.35
CA VAL A 232 23.20 24.36 8.94
C VAL A 232 23.64 24.95 10.27
N ILE A 233 24.39 24.20 11.08
CA ILE A 233 24.88 24.65 12.39
C ILE A 233 26.03 25.67 12.22
N SER A 234 26.95 25.45 11.28
CA SER A 234 28.09 26.34 11.04
C SER A 234 27.70 27.62 10.29
N GLY A 235 26.65 27.58 9.47
CA GLY A 235 26.07 28.76 8.82
C GLY A 235 25.17 29.61 9.73
N ALA A 236 24.86 29.15 10.95
CA ALA A 236 24.03 29.86 11.92
C ALA A 236 24.83 30.94 12.69
N ASP A 237 25.50 31.85 11.97
CA ASP A 237 26.19 33.01 12.55
C ASP A 237 25.23 34.21 12.77
N SER A 238 23.91 33.99 12.74
CA SER A 238 22.92 35.02 13.11
C SER A 238 21.66 34.40 13.72
N GLY A 239 21.74 33.97 14.98
CA GLY A 239 20.60 33.98 15.91
C GLY A 239 19.52 32.89 15.81
N VAL A 240 19.55 31.95 14.85
CA VAL A 240 18.51 30.89 14.77
C VAL A 240 18.94 29.63 15.52
N LYS A 241 18.63 29.57 16.82
CA LYS A 241 18.79 28.39 17.70
C LYS A 241 17.66 27.36 17.56
N HIS A 242 17.21 27.05 16.35
CA HIS A 242 16.21 26.00 16.16
C HIS A 242 16.84 24.78 15.51
N HIS A 243 17.16 23.79 16.33
CA HIS A 243 17.45 22.44 15.83
C HIS A 243 16.23 21.93 15.03
N PRO A 244 16.43 21.25 13.89
CA PRO A 244 15.34 20.61 13.17
C PRO A 244 14.61 19.66 14.12
N SER A 245 13.31 19.86 14.30
CA SER A 245 12.55 19.15 15.32
C SER A 245 12.43 17.66 15.03
N ARG A 246 12.59 17.21 13.76
CA ARG A 246 12.68 15.81 13.33
C ARG A 246 13.41 15.70 11.97
N VAL A 247 14.34 14.76 11.85
CA VAL A 247 14.86 14.18 10.59
C VAL A 247 14.39 12.74 10.54
#